data_AF-A0A7S2CL17-F1
#
_entry.id   AF-A0A7S2CL17-F1
#
_cell.length_a   1.000
_cell.length_b   1.000
_cell.length_c   1.000
_cell.angle_alpha   90.00
_cell.angle_beta   90.00
_cell.angle_gamma   90.00
#
_symmetry.space_group_name_H-M   'P 1'
#
loop_
_entity.id
_entity.type
_entity.pdbx_description
1 polymer ?
#
loop_
_entity_poly.entity_id
_entity_poly.type
_entity_poly.pdbx_seq_one_letter_code
_entity_poly.pdbx_strand_id
1 'polypeptide(L)'
;DEQDEQDEEENGACREEGGGDNELAGADDDDDPREGFHLRLFTLLLRYKSIRGHGFQAAVGPEVWAALQSMLGVGFECFASPLNAYLPRFCSGFPDVDGCFGSSGSFFAFQPLYGSFAVNPPFVHSIMDATAEHLLRLLKRSEEGAIGKTKGGSHALSFIVFLPGWTECAGYQALETSSAPFLRRIIHIDAADHGYCDGASHQRADPYRQSPYNTTCFVLQTTSAFHKWSASDAFESELRRAMALTVPLDSAAERQMRKTANGGRRGREGSDDSGDDTDQLVVAGEKKKRERT
;
A
#
# COMPACT_ATOMS: atom_id res chain seq x y z
N ASP A 1 -11.80 14.67 -70.32
CA ASP A 1 -12.09 16.10 -70.16
C ASP A 1 -11.42 16.56 -68.86
N GLU A 2 -10.09 16.60 -68.72
CA GLU A 2 -9.04 17.21 -69.55
C GLU A 2 -9.26 18.70 -69.84
N GLN A 3 -8.60 19.53 -69.02
CA GLN A 3 -7.90 20.79 -69.30
C GLN A 3 -7.38 21.31 -67.94
N ASP A 4 -6.08 21.29 -67.62
CA ASP A 4 -4.98 22.16 -68.10
C ASP A 4 -5.20 23.64 -67.73
N GLU A 5 -4.25 24.48 -67.31
CA GLU A 5 -2.87 24.43 -66.79
C GLU A 5 -2.47 25.92 -66.58
N GLN A 6 -1.39 26.19 -65.81
CA GLN A 6 -0.58 27.43 -65.77
C GLN A 6 -1.18 28.67 -65.08
N ASP A 7 -0.44 29.62 -64.51
CA ASP A 7 0.87 29.79 -63.85
C ASP A 7 0.86 31.30 -63.49
N GLU A 8 1.49 31.72 -62.40
CA GLU A 8 2.39 32.90 -62.36
C GLU A 8 2.85 33.22 -60.93
N GLU A 9 4.17 33.18 -60.79
CA GLU A 9 4.98 33.63 -59.68
C GLU A 9 4.90 35.15 -59.50
N GLU A 10 5.05 35.64 -58.25
CA GLU A 10 5.80 36.88 -58.06
C GLU A 10 6.74 36.74 -56.86
N ASN A 11 8.03 36.69 -57.21
CA ASN A 11 9.19 36.72 -56.31
C ASN A 11 9.46 38.15 -55.84
N GLY A 12 9.66 38.32 -54.53
CA GLY A 12 10.22 39.53 -53.92
C GLY A 12 11.33 39.16 -52.95
N ALA A 13 12.57 39.34 -53.40
CA ALA A 13 13.77 38.71 -52.86
C ALA A 13 14.50 39.49 -51.73
N CYS A 14 15.36 38.75 -51.04
CA CYS A 14 16.67 39.12 -50.48
C CYS A 14 16.75 40.01 -49.22
N ARG A 15 17.24 39.41 -48.12
CA ARG A 15 18.64 39.61 -47.70
C ARG A 15 19.07 38.59 -46.63
N GLU A 16 20.02 37.73 -47.01
CA GLU A 16 20.95 37.06 -46.12
C GLU A 16 22.08 38.03 -45.76
N GLU A 17 22.36 38.17 -44.47
CA GLU A 17 23.67 38.38 -43.84
C GLU A 17 23.53 37.77 -42.44
N GLY A 18 24.41 36.96 -41.88
CA GLY A 18 25.85 36.83 -42.02
C GLY A 18 26.32 36.41 -40.62
N GLY A 19 27.17 35.38 -40.56
CA GLY A 19 27.54 34.67 -39.34
C GLY A 19 28.00 35.53 -38.16
N GLY A 20 27.63 35.05 -36.97
CA GLY A 20 28.19 35.46 -35.70
C GLY A 20 28.29 34.23 -34.83
N ASP A 21 29.48 33.64 -34.81
CA ASP A 21 29.87 32.61 -33.86
C ASP A 21 29.60 33.12 -32.45
N ASN A 22 28.73 32.43 -31.72
CA ASN A 22 28.77 32.46 -30.27
C ASN A 22 28.43 31.05 -29.79
N GLU A 23 29.49 30.23 -29.74
CA GLU A 23 29.58 29.11 -28.82
C GLU A 23 29.21 29.61 -27.41
N LEU A 24 27.95 29.47 -27.03
CA LEU A 24 27.59 29.35 -25.61
C LEU A 24 27.85 27.90 -25.22
N ALA A 25 29.13 27.57 -25.14
CA ALA A 25 29.62 26.53 -24.27
C ALA A 25 29.25 26.90 -22.83
N GLY A 26 28.68 25.94 -22.09
CA GLY A 26 28.45 26.04 -20.66
C GLY A 26 26.98 26.04 -20.26
N ALA A 27 26.26 24.95 -20.55
CA ALA A 27 25.30 24.47 -19.57
C ALA A 27 26.01 23.33 -18.84
N ASP A 28 26.37 23.58 -17.59
CA ASP A 28 27.01 22.62 -16.70
C ASP A 28 26.13 21.36 -16.59
N ASP A 29 26.45 20.31 -17.34
CA ASP A 29 25.92 18.95 -17.15
C ASP A 29 26.59 18.29 -15.93
N ASP A 30 26.68 19.03 -14.83
CA ASP A 30 27.17 18.57 -13.53
C ASP A 30 26.09 18.74 -12.46
N ASP A 31 24.82 18.55 -12.87
CA ASP A 31 23.70 18.37 -11.94
C ASP A 31 24.02 17.12 -11.13
N ASP A 32 24.44 17.30 -9.86
CA ASP A 32 24.74 16.20 -8.96
C ASP A 32 23.51 15.27 -8.96
N PRO A 33 23.64 14.00 -9.39
CA PRO A 33 22.49 13.09 -9.42
C PRO A 33 21.86 12.92 -8.03
N ARG A 34 22.58 13.30 -6.97
CA ARG A 34 22.07 13.38 -5.59
C ARG A 34 21.13 14.54 -5.37
N GLU A 35 21.25 15.68 -6.06
CA GLU A 35 20.36 16.83 -5.89
C GLU A 35 18.92 16.47 -6.28
N GLY A 36 18.73 15.89 -7.46
CA GLY A 36 17.42 15.39 -7.89
C GLY A 36 16.85 14.34 -6.95
N PHE A 37 17.70 13.43 -6.42
CA PHE A 37 17.29 12.45 -5.43
C PHE A 37 16.88 13.12 -4.09
N HIS A 38 17.68 14.05 -3.57
CA HIS A 38 17.41 14.75 -2.31
C HIS A 38 16.13 15.56 -2.37
N LEU A 39 15.86 16.23 -3.50
CA LEU A 39 14.60 16.97 -3.69
C LEU A 39 13.40 16.02 -3.66
N ARG A 40 13.46 14.90 -4.41
CA ARG A 40 12.39 13.89 -4.41
C ARG A 40 12.18 13.26 -3.03
N LEU A 41 13.27 12.94 -2.32
CA LEU A 41 13.22 12.41 -0.97
C LEU A 41 12.63 13.43 0.01
N PHE A 42 13.02 14.70 -0.09
CA PHE A 42 12.44 15.78 0.72
C PHE A 42 10.95 15.91 0.49
N THR A 43 10.50 15.93 -0.78
CA THR A 43 9.07 16.00 -1.12
C THR A 43 8.29 14.80 -0.57
N LEU A 44 8.85 13.59 -0.67
CA LEU A 44 8.28 12.36 -0.08
C LEU A 44 8.09 12.50 1.42
N LEU A 45 9.17 12.84 2.14
CA LEU A 45 9.13 12.97 3.59
C LEU A 45 8.18 14.09 4.03
N LEU A 46 8.16 15.23 3.33
CA LEU A 46 7.25 16.32 3.60
C LEU A 46 5.79 15.89 3.40
N ARG A 47 5.46 15.23 2.28
CA ARG A 47 4.11 14.73 1.98
C ARG A 47 3.59 13.81 3.08
N TYR A 48 4.38 12.80 3.45
CA TYR A 48 3.97 11.83 4.48
C TYR A 48 3.95 12.43 5.89
N LYS A 49 4.83 13.39 6.19
CA LYS A 49 4.79 14.15 7.44
C LYS A 49 3.54 15.02 7.54
N SER A 50 3.13 15.68 6.46
CA SER A 50 1.96 16.57 6.43
C SER A 50 0.65 15.84 6.71
N ILE A 51 0.47 14.61 6.22
CA ILE A 51 -0.76 13.83 6.46
C ILE A 51 -0.81 13.18 7.84
N ARG A 52 0.30 13.21 8.62
CA ARG A 52 0.43 12.56 9.93
C ARG A 52 -0.06 11.10 9.93
N GLY A 53 0.12 10.41 8.80
CA GLY A 53 -0.58 9.16 8.49
C GLY A 53 -0.01 7.89 9.13
N HIS A 54 1.11 8.00 9.87
CA HIS A 54 1.85 6.85 10.39
C HIS A 54 1.07 5.99 11.39
N GLY A 55 0.00 6.52 12.00
CA GLY A 55 -0.89 5.78 12.90
C GLY A 55 -2.00 4.99 12.19
N PHE A 56 -2.26 5.25 10.90
CA PHE A 56 -3.38 4.63 10.16
C PHE A 56 -2.95 3.42 9.32
N GLN A 57 -1.67 3.07 9.32
CA GLN A 57 -1.11 1.96 8.57
C GLN A 57 -0.12 1.20 9.46
N ALA A 58 -0.19 -0.12 9.42
CA ALA A 58 0.70 -1.00 10.16
C ALA A 58 1.13 -2.12 9.20
N ALA A 59 2.41 -2.20 8.86
CA ALA A 59 2.89 -3.18 7.89
C ALA A 59 3.04 -4.56 8.55
N VAL A 60 2.82 -5.64 7.81
CA VAL A 60 3.07 -6.99 8.31
C VAL A 60 4.58 -7.27 8.37
N GLY A 61 4.99 -8.17 9.26
CA GLY A 61 6.41 -8.46 9.50
C GLY A 61 7.11 -9.24 8.37
N PRO A 62 8.45 -9.25 8.33
CA PRO A 62 9.24 -9.96 7.30
C PRO A 62 8.90 -11.45 7.16
N GLU A 63 8.63 -12.13 8.28
CA GLU A 63 8.26 -13.55 8.29
C GLU A 63 6.88 -13.79 7.67
N VAL A 64 5.96 -12.81 7.83
CA VAL A 64 4.65 -12.86 7.18
C VAL A 64 4.87 -12.76 5.67
N TRP A 65 5.66 -11.81 5.21
CA TRP A 65 6.02 -11.69 3.80
C TRP A 65 6.66 -12.95 3.22
N ALA A 66 7.58 -13.58 3.95
CA ALA A 66 8.20 -14.84 3.53
C ALA A 66 7.15 -15.95 3.32
N ALA A 67 6.17 -16.08 4.23
CA ALA A 67 5.05 -17.00 4.07
C ALA A 67 4.17 -16.65 2.87
N LEU A 68 3.84 -15.36 2.68
CA LEU A 68 3.02 -14.90 1.55
C LEU A 68 3.68 -15.17 0.20
N GLN A 69 4.99 -14.89 0.09
CA GLN A 69 5.75 -15.10 -1.14
C GLN A 69 5.90 -16.60 -1.46
N SER A 70 6.29 -17.40 -0.47
CA SER A 70 6.58 -18.83 -0.69
C SER A 70 5.33 -19.68 -0.90
N MET A 71 4.23 -19.38 -0.20
CA MET A 71 3.04 -20.24 -0.21
C MET A 71 1.91 -19.71 -1.10
N LEU A 72 1.74 -18.38 -1.19
CA LEU A 72 0.70 -17.76 -2.02
C LEU A 72 1.26 -17.04 -3.25
N GLY A 73 2.57 -17.05 -3.46
CA GLY A 73 3.20 -16.39 -4.60
C GLY A 73 3.00 -14.88 -4.63
N VAL A 74 2.75 -14.25 -3.48
CA VAL A 74 2.51 -12.80 -3.40
C VAL A 74 3.74 -12.06 -3.93
N GLY A 75 3.53 -11.16 -4.87
CA GLY A 75 4.62 -10.41 -5.53
C GLY A 75 4.40 -8.91 -5.57
N PHE A 76 3.34 -8.40 -4.91
CA PHE A 76 2.95 -7.00 -4.98
C PHE A 76 2.10 -6.58 -3.78
N GLU A 77 2.29 -5.33 -3.32
CA GLU A 77 1.51 -4.74 -2.23
C GLU A 77 0.48 -3.74 -2.77
N CYS A 78 -0.80 -3.95 -2.48
CA CYS A 78 -1.87 -3.06 -2.93
C CYS A 78 -1.94 -1.76 -2.14
N PHE A 79 -1.42 -1.71 -0.91
CA PHE A 79 -1.41 -0.49 -0.11
C PHE A 79 -0.08 -0.40 0.62
N ALA A 80 0.79 0.48 0.15
CA ALA A 80 2.06 0.78 0.80
C ALA A 80 2.49 2.24 0.51
N SER A 81 3.70 2.55 0.92
CA SER A 81 4.43 3.77 0.66
C SER A 81 5.90 3.42 0.42
N PRO A 82 6.69 4.31 -0.19
CA PRO A 82 8.14 4.14 -0.24
C PRO A 82 8.81 3.98 1.14
N LEU A 83 8.13 4.38 2.23
CA LEU A 83 8.66 4.33 3.60
C LEU A 83 8.39 2.99 4.32
N ASN A 84 7.46 2.17 3.83
CA ASN A 84 7.06 0.91 4.48
C ASN A 84 6.90 -0.28 3.54
N ALA A 85 7.05 -0.11 2.23
CA ALA A 85 6.99 -1.20 1.27
C ALA A 85 8.08 -2.23 1.56
N TYR A 86 7.69 -3.49 1.58
CA TYR A 86 8.58 -4.65 1.65
C TYR A 86 8.99 -5.14 0.25
N LEU A 87 8.07 -5.06 -0.72
CA LEU A 87 8.25 -5.50 -2.09
C LEU A 87 8.65 -4.33 -3.00
N PRO A 88 9.42 -4.58 -4.08
CA PRO A 88 9.89 -3.53 -4.98
C PRO A 88 8.77 -2.87 -5.80
N ARG A 89 7.58 -3.46 -5.83
CA ARG A 89 6.42 -2.95 -6.56
C ARG A 89 5.20 -2.93 -5.66
N PHE A 90 4.58 -1.78 -5.57
CA PHE A 90 3.43 -1.53 -4.72
C PHE A 90 2.53 -0.45 -5.31
N CYS A 91 1.29 -0.38 -4.84
CA CYS A 91 0.42 0.78 -5.02
C CYS A 91 0.53 1.70 -3.80
N SER A 92 0.37 3.01 -4.02
CA SER A 92 0.47 4.02 -2.96
C SER A 92 -0.53 5.17 -3.14
N GLY A 93 -0.60 6.05 -2.13
CA GLY A 93 -1.54 7.16 -2.10
C GLY A 93 -1.13 8.38 -2.93
N PHE A 94 0.16 8.56 -3.22
CA PHE A 94 0.69 9.77 -3.85
C PHE A 94 1.54 9.46 -5.09
N PRO A 95 0.93 9.10 -6.23
CA PRO A 95 1.67 8.70 -7.42
C PRO A 95 2.67 9.76 -7.92
N ASP A 96 2.35 11.05 -7.69
CA ASP A 96 3.17 12.20 -8.06
C ASP A 96 4.53 12.22 -7.35
N VAL A 97 4.58 11.73 -6.11
CA VAL A 97 5.80 11.73 -5.27
C VAL A 97 6.39 10.33 -5.15
N ASP A 98 5.55 9.30 -5.07
CA ASP A 98 5.96 7.93 -4.80
C ASP A 98 6.42 7.18 -6.05
N GLY A 99 6.04 7.64 -7.25
CA GLY A 99 6.29 6.95 -8.51
C GLY A 99 7.78 6.72 -8.77
N CYS A 100 8.62 7.73 -8.46
CA CYS A 100 10.07 7.64 -8.59
C CYS A 100 10.74 6.67 -7.59
N PHE A 101 9.99 6.18 -6.59
CA PHE A 101 10.42 5.20 -5.60
C PHE A 101 9.74 3.82 -5.77
N GLY A 102 9.13 3.55 -6.92
CA GLY A 102 8.59 2.23 -7.27
C GLY A 102 7.08 2.07 -7.16
N SER A 103 6.35 3.13 -6.80
CA SER A 103 4.88 3.10 -6.80
C SER A 103 4.31 2.89 -8.20
N SER A 104 3.29 2.04 -8.29
CA SER A 104 2.48 1.82 -9.50
C SER A 104 1.17 2.62 -9.47
N GLY A 105 1.08 3.62 -8.58
CA GLY A 105 -0.07 4.51 -8.44
C GLY A 105 -1.12 4.00 -7.45
N SER A 106 -2.34 4.54 -7.54
CA SER A 106 -3.44 4.18 -6.63
C SER A 106 -3.97 2.77 -6.93
N PHE A 107 -4.18 1.97 -5.88
CA PHE A 107 -4.81 0.66 -6.03
C PHE A 107 -6.19 0.72 -6.69
N PHE A 108 -6.97 1.77 -6.43
CA PHE A 108 -8.30 1.91 -7.03
C PHE A 108 -8.27 2.13 -8.54
N ALA A 109 -7.14 2.59 -9.08
CA ALA A 109 -6.87 2.70 -10.52
C ALA A 109 -6.13 1.48 -11.09
N PHE A 110 -5.60 0.59 -10.23
CA PHE A 110 -4.88 -0.60 -10.63
C PHE A 110 -5.85 -1.71 -11.05
N GLN A 111 -5.61 -2.34 -12.20
CA GLN A 111 -6.60 -3.23 -12.84
C GLN A 111 -5.98 -4.57 -13.25
N PRO A 112 -5.40 -5.36 -12.33
CA PRO A 112 -4.79 -6.64 -12.67
C PRO A 112 -5.84 -7.66 -13.13
N LEU A 113 -5.42 -8.58 -13.99
CA LEU A 113 -6.16 -9.79 -14.38
C LEU A 113 -5.42 -11.07 -13.93
N TYR A 114 -4.22 -10.93 -13.39
CA TYR A 114 -3.38 -12.03 -12.95
C TYR A 114 -2.39 -11.53 -11.89
N GLY A 115 -2.00 -12.44 -11.00
CA GLY A 115 -1.01 -12.21 -9.97
C GLY A 115 -1.56 -12.55 -8.59
N SER A 116 -0.66 -12.51 -7.60
CA SER A 116 -1.00 -12.67 -6.20
C SER A 116 -0.53 -11.46 -5.42
N PHE A 117 -1.44 -10.89 -4.63
CA PHE A 117 -1.31 -9.55 -4.07
C PHE A 117 -1.63 -9.55 -2.58
N ALA A 118 -0.86 -8.78 -1.79
CA ALA A 118 -1.20 -8.49 -0.40
C ALA A 118 -1.95 -7.15 -0.31
N VAL A 119 -3.01 -7.12 0.47
CA VAL A 119 -3.91 -5.99 0.60
C VAL A 119 -4.05 -5.66 2.08
N ASN A 120 -3.49 -4.53 2.49
CA ASN A 120 -3.55 -4.04 3.87
C ASN A 120 -3.94 -2.56 3.85
N PRO A 121 -5.23 -2.26 3.57
CA PRO A 121 -5.67 -0.88 3.39
C PRO A 121 -5.55 -0.11 4.71
N PRO A 122 -5.42 1.23 4.67
CA PRO A 122 -5.62 2.06 5.85
C PRO A 122 -6.94 1.71 6.53
N PHE A 123 -6.93 1.63 7.87
CA PHE A 123 -8.11 1.22 8.67
C PHE A 123 -9.11 2.37 8.81
N VAL A 124 -9.63 2.80 7.67
CA VAL A 124 -10.64 3.84 7.50
C VAL A 124 -11.82 3.20 6.78
N HIS A 125 -13.01 3.28 7.38
CA HIS A 125 -14.20 2.58 6.90
C HIS A 125 -14.44 2.75 5.40
N SER A 126 -14.45 3.98 4.90
CA SER A 126 -14.68 4.27 3.47
C SER A 126 -13.62 3.66 2.55
N ILE A 127 -12.37 3.55 3.00
CA ILE A 127 -11.28 2.93 2.25
C ILE A 127 -11.42 1.41 2.25
N MET A 128 -11.79 0.81 3.39
CA MET A 128 -12.07 -0.63 3.51
C MET A 128 -13.25 -1.04 2.62
N ASP A 129 -14.34 -0.26 2.63
CA ASP A 129 -15.53 -0.49 1.81
C ASP A 129 -15.19 -0.43 0.31
N ALA A 130 -14.50 0.63 -0.13
CA ALA A 130 -14.07 0.77 -1.52
C ALA A 130 -13.07 -0.33 -1.93
N THR A 131 -12.23 -0.79 -1.01
CA THR A 131 -11.29 -1.90 -1.23
C THR A 131 -12.03 -3.19 -1.49
N ALA A 132 -13.02 -3.53 -0.65
CA ALA A 132 -13.83 -4.73 -0.83
C ALA A 132 -14.56 -4.72 -2.19
N GLU A 133 -15.23 -3.62 -2.53
CA GLU A 133 -15.91 -3.49 -3.82
C GLU A 133 -14.92 -3.65 -4.99
N HIS A 134 -13.74 -3.04 -4.88
CA HIS A 134 -12.72 -3.12 -5.92
C HIS A 134 -12.19 -4.53 -6.12
N LEU A 135 -11.85 -5.24 -5.05
CA LEU A 135 -11.38 -6.63 -5.09
C LEU A 135 -12.40 -7.55 -5.75
N LEU A 136 -13.67 -7.48 -5.35
CA LEU A 136 -14.73 -8.33 -5.88
C LEU A 136 -14.94 -8.10 -7.39
N ARG A 137 -14.88 -6.84 -7.83
CA ARG A 137 -14.95 -6.49 -9.24
C ARG A 137 -13.78 -7.06 -10.04
N LEU A 138 -12.56 -6.96 -9.52
CA LEU A 138 -11.35 -7.50 -10.17
C LEU A 138 -11.41 -9.02 -10.30
N LEU A 139 -11.78 -9.71 -9.23
CA LEU A 139 -11.92 -11.17 -9.21
C LEU A 139 -12.97 -11.65 -10.20
N LYS A 140 -14.15 -11.02 -10.20
CA LYS A 140 -15.22 -11.32 -11.16
C LYS A 140 -14.76 -11.14 -12.61
N ARG A 141 -14.14 -9.99 -12.92
CA ARG A 141 -13.63 -9.71 -14.27
C ARG A 141 -12.55 -10.71 -14.70
N SER A 142 -11.66 -11.08 -13.78
CA SER A 142 -10.61 -12.07 -14.04
C SER A 142 -11.20 -13.45 -14.34
N GLU A 143 -12.16 -13.90 -13.54
CA GLU A 143 -12.86 -15.18 -13.72
C GLU A 143 -13.65 -15.23 -15.03
N GLU A 144 -14.42 -14.18 -15.34
CA GLU A 144 -15.18 -14.07 -16.59
C GLU A 144 -14.26 -14.05 -17.83
N GLY A 145 -13.13 -13.35 -17.73
CA GLY A 145 -12.11 -13.32 -18.78
C GLY A 145 -11.52 -14.72 -19.06
N ALA A 146 -11.39 -15.56 -18.04
CA ALA A 146 -10.92 -16.94 -18.18
C ALA A 146 -11.91 -17.83 -18.96
N ILE A 147 -13.21 -17.55 -18.86
CA ILE A 147 -14.29 -18.29 -19.53
C ILE A 147 -14.41 -17.87 -21.02
N GLY A 148 -14.05 -16.62 -21.34
CA GLY A 148 -14.42 -15.96 -22.59
C GLY A 148 -13.61 -16.26 -23.85
N LYS A 149 -12.28 -16.45 -23.82
CA LYS A 149 -11.49 -16.66 -25.07
C LYS A 149 -9.99 -16.97 -24.89
N THR A 150 -9.53 -17.94 -25.68
CA THR A 150 -8.28 -18.02 -26.49
C THR A 150 -6.90 -17.80 -25.85
N LYS A 151 -6.13 -18.91 -25.83
CA LYS A 151 -4.66 -19.02 -25.95
C LYS A 151 -3.85 -17.74 -25.66
N GLY A 152 -3.42 -17.57 -24.41
CA GLY A 152 -2.23 -16.76 -24.08
C GLY A 152 -2.26 -15.99 -22.76
N GLY A 153 -3.44 -15.56 -22.30
CA GLY A 153 -3.58 -14.80 -21.05
C GLY A 153 -3.64 -15.69 -19.81
N SER A 154 -2.88 -15.37 -18.76
CA SER A 154 -3.10 -15.98 -17.43
C SER A 154 -4.20 -15.19 -16.72
N HIS A 155 -5.14 -15.90 -16.07
CA HIS A 155 -6.29 -15.32 -15.35
C HIS A 155 -6.35 -15.72 -13.87
N ALA A 156 -5.24 -16.26 -13.35
CA ALA A 156 -5.08 -16.60 -11.95
C ALA A 156 -4.84 -15.34 -11.13
N LEU A 157 -5.90 -14.80 -10.54
CA LEU A 157 -5.88 -13.64 -9.64
C LEU A 157 -6.16 -14.05 -8.19
N SER A 158 -5.28 -13.63 -7.27
CA SER A 158 -5.29 -13.92 -5.84
C SER A 158 -5.05 -12.66 -5.01
N PHE A 159 -5.83 -12.48 -3.95
CA PHE A 159 -5.63 -11.44 -2.95
C PHE A 159 -5.64 -12.05 -1.56
N ILE A 160 -4.64 -11.71 -0.75
CA ILE A 160 -4.72 -11.87 0.70
C ILE A 160 -4.96 -10.50 1.34
N VAL A 161 -6.05 -10.37 2.07
CA VAL A 161 -6.52 -9.11 2.64
C VAL A 161 -6.41 -9.15 4.16
N PHE A 162 -5.72 -8.18 4.74
CA PHE A 162 -5.62 -7.98 6.18
C PHE A 162 -6.55 -6.84 6.57
N LEU A 163 -7.59 -7.14 7.36
CA LEU A 163 -8.48 -6.14 7.94
C LEU A 163 -8.49 -6.26 9.47
N PRO A 164 -8.73 -5.16 10.20
CA PRO A 164 -9.06 -5.26 11.61
C PRO A 164 -10.36 -6.06 11.75
N GLY A 165 -10.53 -6.76 12.88
CA GLY A 165 -11.72 -7.55 13.23
C GLY A 165 -12.96 -6.70 13.53
N TRP A 166 -13.17 -5.63 12.78
CA TRP A 166 -14.32 -4.72 12.84
C TRP A 166 -15.46 -5.30 12.01
N THR A 167 -16.16 -6.29 12.58
CA THR A 167 -17.22 -7.03 11.91
C THR A 167 -18.45 -6.19 11.56
N GLU A 168 -18.54 -4.97 12.11
CA GLU A 168 -19.55 -3.97 11.80
C GLU A 168 -19.29 -3.20 10.48
N CYS A 169 -18.08 -3.27 9.94
CA CYS A 169 -17.73 -2.54 8.70
C CYS A 169 -18.34 -3.24 7.47
N ALA A 170 -18.94 -2.46 6.57
CA ALA A 170 -19.58 -2.98 5.37
C ALA A 170 -18.58 -3.70 4.45
N GLY A 171 -17.36 -3.17 4.29
CA GLY A 171 -16.28 -3.80 3.55
C GLY A 171 -15.85 -5.15 4.15
N TYR A 172 -15.77 -5.23 5.48
CA TYR A 172 -15.52 -6.50 6.18
C TYR A 172 -16.63 -7.52 5.85
N GLN A 173 -17.90 -7.12 6.05
CA GLN A 173 -19.05 -8.00 5.81
C GLN A 173 -19.14 -8.44 4.35
N ALA A 174 -18.82 -7.56 3.41
CA ALA A 174 -18.78 -7.88 1.98
C ALA A 174 -17.73 -8.97 1.67
N LEU A 175 -16.55 -8.89 2.29
CA LEU A 175 -15.51 -9.91 2.13
C LEU A 175 -15.83 -11.22 2.86
N GLU A 176 -16.57 -11.19 3.95
CA GLU A 176 -16.94 -12.39 4.71
C GLU A 176 -18.13 -13.15 4.08
N THR A 177 -19.15 -12.41 3.64
CA THR A 177 -20.45 -13.01 3.26
C THR A 177 -20.75 -12.95 1.77
N SER A 178 -20.21 -11.95 1.06
CA SER A 178 -20.61 -11.62 -0.32
C SER A 178 -19.51 -11.89 -1.34
N SER A 179 -18.41 -12.51 -0.91
CA SER A 179 -17.22 -12.78 -1.69
C SER A 179 -17.22 -14.16 -2.37
N ALA A 180 -18.26 -14.95 -2.18
CA ALA A 180 -18.45 -16.20 -2.90
C ALA A 180 -18.56 -15.93 -4.42
N PRO A 181 -17.99 -16.79 -5.29
CA PRO A 181 -17.27 -18.04 -4.96
C PRO A 181 -15.77 -17.85 -4.70
N PHE A 182 -15.28 -16.62 -4.60
CA PHE A 182 -13.84 -16.31 -4.55
C PHE A 182 -13.22 -16.49 -3.17
N LEU A 183 -13.98 -16.42 -2.09
CA LEU A 183 -13.46 -16.67 -0.76
C LEU A 183 -13.02 -18.12 -0.58
N ARG A 184 -11.72 -18.31 -0.30
CA ARG A 184 -11.11 -19.64 -0.12
C ARG A 184 -10.74 -19.92 1.33
N ARG A 185 -10.46 -18.88 2.12
CA ARG A 185 -10.09 -19.00 3.53
C ARG A 185 -10.39 -17.71 4.28
N ILE A 186 -10.84 -17.84 5.52
CA ILE A 186 -10.87 -16.78 6.53
C ILE A 186 -10.00 -17.24 7.70
N ILE A 187 -9.09 -16.38 8.15
CA ILE A 187 -8.20 -16.65 9.28
C ILE A 187 -8.37 -15.52 10.30
N HIS A 188 -8.92 -15.83 11.46
CA HIS A 188 -9.03 -14.89 12.57
C HIS A 188 -7.83 -15.03 13.50
N ILE A 189 -7.18 -13.91 13.81
CA ILE A 189 -6.00 -13.83 14.69
C ILE A 189 -6.33 -12.86 15.82
N ASP A 190 -6.24 -13.33 17.05
CA ASP A 190 -6.54 -12.50 18.22
C ASP A 190 -5.49 -11.41 18.43
N ALA A 191 -5.92 -10.27 18.97
CA ALA A 191 -5.07 -9.11 19.22
C ALA A 191 -3.83 -9.45 20.05
N ALA A 192 -3.93 -10.40 20.97
CA ALA A 192 -2.82 -10.85 21.82
C ALA A 192 -1.75 -11.65 21.06
N ASP A 193 -2.11 -12.28 19.95
CA ASP A 193 -1.28 -13.26 19.26
C ASP A 193 -0.46 -12.67 18.11
N HIS A 194 -0.51 -11.34 17.91
CA HIS A 194 0.23 -10.70 16.84
C HIS A 194 0.54 -9.22 17.11
N GLY A 195 1.55 -8.73 16.40
CA GLY A 195 1.82 -7.31 16.25
C GLY A 195 1.87 -6.89 14.79
N TYR A 196 2.38 -5.70 14.58
CA TYR A 196 2.68 -5.15 13.26
C TYR A 196 3.98 -4.35 13.33
N CYS A 197 4.61 -4.15 12.16
CA CYS A 197 5.59 -3.10 11.98
C CYS A 197 4.91 -1.73 12.09
N ASP A 198 5.45 -0.88 12.94
CA ASP A 198 4.97 0.49 13.14
C ASP A 198 5.08 1.29 11.83
N GLY A 199 4.07 2.10 11.52
CA GLY A 199 4.07 2.95 10.32
C GLY A 199 5.19 3.99 10.31
N ALA A 200 5.74 4.34 11.47
CA ALA A 200 6.93 5.16 11.64
C ALA A 200 8.19 4.32 11.95
N SER A 201 8.23 3.04 11.56
CA SER A 201 9.40 2.17 11.75
C SER A 201 10.71 2.77 11.22
N HIS A 202 10.64 3.52 10.11
CA HIS A 202 11.78 4.28 9.56
C HIS A 202 12.37 5.34 10.53
N GLN A 203 11.71 5.64 11.65
CA GLN A 203 12.16 6.58 12.69
C GLN A 203 12.30 5.93 14.08
N ARG A 204 11.97 4.64 14.23
CA ARG A 204 11.86 3.97 15.54
C ARG A 204 12.93 2.91 15.74
N ALA A 205 13.46 2.83 16.96
CA ALA A 205 14.41 1.79 17.36
C ALA A 205 13.74 0.42 17.55
N ASP A 206 12.51 0.42 18.05
CA ASP A 206 11.69 -0.78 18.24
C ASP A 206 10.64 -0.80 17.10
N PRO A 207 10.78 -1.69 16.10
CA PRO A 207 9.99 -1.62 14.88
C PRO A 207 8.60 -2.22 15.03
N TYR A 208 8.37 -3.07 16.04
CA TYR A 208 7.11 -3.78 16.24
C TYR A 208 6.25 -3.15 17.32
N ARG A 209 4.93 -3.22 17.11
CA ARG A 209 3.90 -2.79 18.06
C ARG A 209 2.84 -3.87 18.20
N GLN A 210 2.38 -4.12 19.43
CA GLN A 210 1.25 -5.01 19.68
C GLN A 210 0.00 -4.52 18.96
N SER A 211 -0.75 -5.42 18.34
CA SER A 211 -2.03 -5.04 17.75
C SER A 211 -3.06 -4.70 18.85
N PRO A 212 -3.76 -3.56 18.77
CA PRO A 212 -4.86 -3.25 19.69
C PRO A 212 -6.17 -3.97 19.33
N TYR A 213 -6.26 -4.57 18.14
CA TYR A 213 -7.45 -5.23 17.63
C TYR A 213 -7.14 -6.62 17.08
N ASN A 214 -8.15 -7.47 17.03
CA ASN A 214 -8.06 -8.72 16.27
C ASN A 214 -7.81 -8.38 14.79
N THR A 215 -7.16 -9.27 14.07
CA THR A 215 -7.00 -9.18 12.62
C THR A 215 -7.73 -10.34 11.97
N THR A 216 -8.41 -10.06 10.86
CA THR A 216 -8.94 -11.11 9.98
C THR A 216 -8.22 -11.07 8.64
N CYS A 217 -7.71 -12.22 8.23
CA CYS A 217 -7.10 -12.41 6.93
C CYS A 217 -8.09 -13.13 6.01
N PHE A 218 -8.45 -12.50 4.89
CA PHE A 218 -9.28 -13.11 3.84
C PHE A 218 -8.41 -13.53 2.67
N VAL A 219 -8.50 -14.78 2.24
CA VAL A 219 -7.87 -15.24 1.00
C VAL A 219 -8.93 -15.36 -0.08
N LEU A 220 -8.87 -14.45 -1.06
CA LEU A 220 -9.83 -14.31 -2.14
C LEU A 220 -9.16 -14.67 -3.48
N GLN A 221 -9.66 -15.70 -4.15
CA GLN A 221 -9.01 -16.26 -5.33
C GLN A 221 -10.02 -16.71 -6.38
N THR A 222 -9.74 -16.33 -7.62
CA THR A 222 -10.28 -17.00 -8.81
C THR A 222 -10.01 -18.50 -8.77
N THR A 223 -10.78 -19.28 -9.54
CA THR A 223 -10.62 -20.74 -9.59
C THR A 223 -9.20 -21.12 -10.01
N SER A 224 -8.67 -20.48 -11.06
CA SER A 224 -7.30 -20.72 -11.53
C SER A 224 -6.23 -20.32 -10.51
N ALA A 225 -6.44 -19.25 -9.75
CA ALA A 225 -5.51 -18.86 -8.69
C ALA A 225 -5.51 -19.84 -7.52
N PHE A 226 -6.68 -20.34 -7.10
CA PHE A 226 -6.75 -21.32 -6.02
C PHE A 226 -6.02 -22.63 -6.37
N HIS A 227 -6.12 -23.08 -7.63
CA HIS A 227 -5.32 -24.22 -8.11
C HIS A 227 -3.81 -23.96 -8.08
N LYS A 228 -3.39 -22.71 -8.27
CA LYS A 228 -1.97 -22.33 -8.32
C LYS A 228 -1.36 -22.02 -6.95
N TRP A 229 -2.13 -21.37 -6.08
CA TRP A 229 -1.70 -20.79 -4.80
C TRP A 229 -2.69 -21.18 -3.71
N SER A 230 -2.76 -22.47 -3.39
CA SER A 230 -3.77 -23.02 -2.48
C SER A 230 -3.69 -22.42 -1.07
N ALA A 231 -4.81 -21.89 -0.58
CA ALA A 231 -5.00 -21.43 0.79
C ALA A 231 -5.18 -22.60 1.78
N SER A 232 -4.15 -23.45 1.88
CA SER A 232 -4.14 -24.69 2.67
C SER A 232 -4.08 -24.46 4.18
N ASP A 233 -4.33 -25.50 4.98
CA ASP A 233 -4.15 -25.46 6.44
C ASP A 233 -2.70 -25.23 6.85
N ALA A 234 -1.75 -25.71 6.02
CA ALA A 234 -0.33 -25.43 6.20
C ALA A 234 -0.04 -23.93 6.05
N PHE A 235 -0.68 -23.26 5.08
CA PHE A 235 -0.56 -21.81 4.92
C PHE A 235 -1.12 -21.06 6.13
N GLU A 236 -2.30 -21.46 6.63
CA GLU A 236 -2.89 -20.82 7.81
C GLU A 236 -1.99 -20.99 9.04
N SER A 237 -1.45 -22.19 9.26
CA SER A 237 -0.55 -22.48 10.38
C SER A 237 0.71 -21.62 10.34
N GLU A 238 1.31 -21.50 9.15
CA GLU A 238 2.52 -20.69 8.95
C GLU A 238 2.24 -19.19 9.08
N LEU A 239 1.11 -18.71 8.56
CA LEU A 239 0.71 -17.31 8.72
C LEU A 239 0.53 -16.95 10.21
N ARG A 240 -0.13 -17.80 11.00
CA ARG A 240 -0.30 -17.58 12.44
C ARG A 240 1.04 -17.54 13.16
N ARG A 241 1.93 -18.49 12.87
CA ARG A 241 3.29 -18.53 13.42
C ARG A 241 4.07 -17.24 13.09
N ALA A 242 4.03 -16.81 11.83
CA ALA A 242 4.73 -15.62 11.37
C ALA A 242 4.18 -14.32 11.99
N MET A 243 2.85 -14.21 12.14
CA MET A 243 2.20 -13.07 12.80
C MET A 243 2.61 -12.99 14.28
N ALA A 244 2.72 -14.13 14.98
CA ALA A 244 3.17 -14.15 16.38
C ALA A 244 4.61 -13.64 16.58
N LEU A 245 5.48 -13.76 15.58
CA LEU A 245 6.86 -13.25 15.65
C LEU A 245 6.96 -11.72 15.62
N THR A 246 5.85 -11.02 15.34
CA THR A 246 5.79 -9.56 15.39
C THR A 246 5.25 -9.03 16.71
N VAL A 247 4.93 -9.90 17.66
CA VAL A 247 4.64 -9.49 19.04
C VAL A 247 5.92 -8.86 19.63
N PRO A 248 5.86 -7.59 20.10
CA PRO A 248 7.04 -6.95 20.67
C PRO A 248 7.49 -7.67 21.95
N LEU A 249 8.80 -7.74 22.16
CA LEU A 249 9.37 -8.18 23.43
C LEU A 249 8.88 -7.27 24.56
N ASP A 250 8.71 -7.83 25.76
CA ASP A 250 8.28 -7.06 26.95
C ASP A 250 9.11 -5.80 27.18
N SER A 251 10.44 -5.92 27.04
CA SER A 251 11.35 -4.77 27.20
C SER A 251 11.13 -3.68 26.15
N ALA A 252 10.73 -4.04 24.92
CA ALA A 252 10.42 -3.09 23.86
C ALA A 252 9.06 -2.41 24.12
N ALA A 253 8.05 -3.19 24.53
CA ALA A 253 6.75 -2.67 24.94
C ALA A 253 6.88 -1.67 26.11
N GLU A 254 7.67 -1.99 27.13
CA GLU A 254 7.95 -1.08 28.25
C GLU A 254 8.61 0.24 27.80
N ARG A 255 9.60 0.16 26.90
CA ARG A 255 10.26 1.36 26.35
C ARG A 255 9.28 2.24 25.58
N GLN A 256 8.40 1.64 24.80
CA GLN A 256 7.37 2.36 24.05
C GLN A 256 6.40 3.06 25.00
N MET A 257 5.89 2.36 26.02
CA MET A 257 5.00 2.96 27.03
C MET A 257 5.65 4.14 27.76
N ARG A 258 6.93 4.03 28.12
CA ARG A 258 7.67 5.14 28.79
C ARG A 258 7.83 6.36 27.88
N LYS A 259 8.04 6.17 26.57
CA LYS A 259 8.16 7.28 25.62
C LYS A 259 6.83 8.01 25.46
N THR A 260 5.71 7.29 25.37
CA THR A 260 4.37 7.91 25.32
C THR A 260 4.08 8.69 26.61
N ALA A 261 4.39 8.10 27.78
CA ALA A 261 4.19 8.76 29.08
C ALA A 261 5.07 10.01 29.28
N ASN A 262 6.32 10.00 28.81
CA ASN A 262 7.22 11.14 28.90
C ASN A 262 6.95 12.22 27.85
N GLY A 263 6.48 11.84 26.65
CA GLY A 263 6.01 12.78 25.63
C GLY A 263 4.83 13.62 26.11
N GLY A 264 3.86 12.97 26.78
CA GLY A 264 2.72 13.66 27.41
C GLY A 264 3.08 14.60 28.56
N ARG A 265 4.23 14.39 29.23
CA ARG A 265 4.73 15.31 30.28
C ARG A 265 5.50 16.51 29.74
N ARG A 266 6.20 16.36 28.60
CA ARG A 266 6.94 17.46 27.96
C ARG A 266 6.07 18.40 27.14
N GLY A 267 4.89 17.96 26.68
CA GLY A 267 3.93 18.83 25.95
C GLY A 267 3.22 19.90 26.79
N ARG A 268 3.47 19.97 28.11
CA ARG A 268 2.85 20.99 28.98
C ARG A 268 3.69 22.27 29.16
N GLU A 269 4.95 22.27 28.74
CA GLU A 269 5.82 23.44 28.81
C GLU A 269 6.63 23.57 27.51
N GLY A 270 6.04 24.23 26.51
CA GLY A 270 6.77 24.89 25.42
C GLY A 270 7.16 24.03 24.21
N SER A 271 6.19 23.69 23.35
CA SER A 271 6.32 23.60 21.88
C SER A 271 5.01 23.05 21.30
N ASP A 272 4.44 23.72 20.29
CA ASP A 272 3.23 23.32 19.55
C ASP A 272 3.44 22.04 18.69
N ASP A 273 3.79 20.93 19.33
CA ASP A 273 3.89 19.61 18.71
C ASP A 273 3.35 18.53 19.68
N SER A 274 2.03 18.49 19.85
CA SER A 274 1.37 17.36 20.52
C SER A 274 -0.10 17.28 20.13
N GLY A 275 -0.39 16.41 19.18
CA GLY A 275 -1.73 15.95 18.83
C GLY A 275 -1.61 14.51 18.35
N ASP A 276 -1.34 13.60 19.28
CA ASP A 276 -1.27 12.17 19.06
C ASP A 276 -2.71 11.63 19.03
N ASP A 277 -3.33 11.58 17.86
CA ASP A 277 -4.69 11.05 17.67
C ASP A 277 -4.78 9.53 17.87
N THR A 278 -3.69 8.85 18.24
CA THR A 278 -3.78 7.45 18.72
C THR A 278 -4.55 7.36 20.05
N ASP A 279 -4.65 8.45 20.81
CA ASP A 279 -5.43 8.50 22.06
C ASP A 279 -6.94 8.30 21.79
N GLN A 280 -7.48 8.70 20.65
CA GLN A 280 -8.92 8.50 20.37
C GLN A 280 -9.29 7.03 20.13
N LEU A 281 -8.40 6.24 19.54
CA LEU A 281 -8.63 4.81 19.26
C LEU A 281 -8.38 3.92 20.48
N VAL A 282 -7.37 4.25 21.29
CA VAL A 282 -7.07 3.53 22.54
C VAL A 282 -8.12 3.83 23.62
N VAL A 283 -8.53 5.10 23.78
CA VAL A 283 -9.55 5.52 24.76
C VAL A 283 -10.94 4.97 24.37
N ALA A 284 -11.26 4.85 23.08
CA ALA A 284 -12.49 4.20 22.64
C ALA A 284 -12.52 2.69 22.95
N GLY A 285 -11.37 2.00 22.88
CA GLY A 285 -11.22 0.59 23.26
C GLY A 285 -11.36 0.35 24.77
N GLU A 286 -10.81 1.23 25.60
CA GLU A 286 -10.90 1.13 27.06
C GLU A 286 -12.31 1.42 27.61
N LYS A 287 -13.07 2.34 26.99
CA LYS A 287 -14.46 2.62 27.38
C LYS A 287 -15.38 1.40 27.16
N LYS A 288 -15.22 0.66 26.05
CA LYS A 288 -16.00 -0.57 25.80
C LYS A 288 -15.68 -1.72 26.77
N LYS A 289 -14.47 -1.75 27.35
CA LYS A 289 -14.07 -2.79 28.33
C LYS A 289 -14.67 -2.54 29.72
N ARG A 290 -14.88 -1.27 30.11
CA ARG A 290 -15.49 -0.91 31.40
C ARG A 290 -17.01 -1.06 31.43
N GLU A 291 -17.69 -1.03 30.28
CA GLU A 291 -19.15 -1.21 30.19
C GLU A 291 -19.57 -2.70 30.12
N ARG A 292 -18.62 -3.64 30.11
CA ARG A 292 -18.86 -5.10 30.04
C ARG A 292 -18.37 -5.90 31.27
N THR A 293 -18.00 -5.21 32.34
CA THR A 293 -17.73 -5.76 33.68
C THR A 293 -18.70 -5.16 34.67
#